data_AF-A0A498MFE6-F1
#
_entry.id   AF-A0A498MFE6-F1
#
_cell.length_a   1.000
_cell.length_b   1.000
_cell.length_c   1.000
_cell.angle_alpha   90.00
_cell.angle_beta   90.00
_cell.angle_gamma   90.00
#
_symmetry.space_group_name_H-M   'P 1'
#
loop_
_entity.id
_entity.type
_entity.pdbx_description
1 polymer ?
#
loop_
_entity_poly.entity_id
_entity_poly.type
_entity_poly.pdbx_seq_one_letter_code
_entity_poly.pdbx_strand_id
1 'polypeptide(L)'
;MVSEKTAALPNSSGVLYTVAKEELKKFETFQRQVHESLTQLELINKQYQRLARENRTDAACSLREMAHNANQRWDNLQRRVSSVLRRLKHFITQREEFETARDCILVWLTEMDLQLTNIEHFSECDVQAKIKQLRAFQQEITLNTAKIDHIFQQGEALLEKSEPIDAAVIEEELEELQRYCQEVFGRVERYYKKLIRLPLTDDEHDVSYSDREFDLDEPVDLSSFPWSERLGDGFLSPLPSSSRSASLAAPLRAERSGRDTPASVDSIPLEWDHDYDLSRGLESASRALSSEPGDQGEDGYLQGSASALSGDTGSLETHIRQLDKVLNTSCFHLQQTENIIRSRTPTGPELDATYMGYMRLLEECRGSIDAVKRVGFELKDEEDKITGFINPNSSESQTSGVIERWELLQAQALSKEMRMKQNMQQWQQFNSDLNSICSWLDQAEEELEQQRGLDLSTDIQTIEIRIKKLKELQKALDKRKAIVLSINLCSAEFVQSDSEEARDLQRRLKEMNNRWERLGSSLDEWRNALQHALMQCQARNTYRHLMLKLL
;
A
#
# COMPACT_ATOMS: atom_id res chain seq x y z
N MET A 1 -25.59 -35.66 -5.24
CA MET A 1 -25.25 -36.75 -4.29
C MET A 1 -23.77 -36.81 -3.93
N VAL A 2 -22.83 -37.05 -4.84
CA VAL A 2 -21.38 -37.07 -4.51
C VAL A 2 -20.89 -35.67 -4.08
N SER A 3 -21.21 -34.64 -4.86
CA SER A 3 -20.87 -33.24 -4.58
C SER A 3 -21.43 -32.72 -3.24
N GLU A 4 -22.65 -33.14 -2.89
CA GLU A 4 -23.29 -32.77 -1.62
C GLU A 4 -22.64 -33.47 -0.42
N LYS A 5 -22.14 -34.71 -0.60
CA LYS A 5 -21.38 -35.43 0.44
C LYS A 5 -20.00 -34.81 0.65
N THR A 6 -19.32 -34.38 -0.41
CA THR A 6 -18.02 -33.68 -0.30
C THR A 6 -18.15 -32.34 0.41
N ALA A 7 -19.19 -31.56 0.12
CA ALA A 7 -19.49 -30.33 0.86
C ALA A 7 -20.11 -30.57 2.26
N ALA A 8 -20.43 -31.83 2.61
CA ALA A 8 -21.10 -32.19 3.85
C ALA A 8 -20.21 -31.99 5.08
N LEU A 9 -18.93 -32.36 4.95
CA LEU A 9 -17.94 -32.45 6.03
C LEU A 9 -16.62 -31.81 5.58
N PRO A 10 -16.55 -30.47 5.49
CA PRO A 10 -15.34 -29.78 5.07
C PRO A 10 -14.34 -29.68 6.23
N ASN A 11 -13.12 -30.16 6.05
CA ASN A 11 -11.99 -29.99 6.97
C ASN A 11 -11.51 -28.53 6.95
N SER A 12 -12.23 -27.64 7.64
CA SER A 12 -12.08 -26.18 7.50
C SER A 12 -12.13 -25.40 8.83
N SER A 13 -12.10 -26.11 9.95
CA SER A 13 -11.87 -25.56 11.29
C SER A 13 -11.21 -26.62 12.15
N GLY A 14 -10.24 -26.23 12.98
CA GLY A 14 -9.48 -27.19 13.80
C GLY A 14 -8.68 -28.14 12.93
N VAL A 15 -7.92 -27.58 11.98
CA VAL A 15 -7.09 -28.34 11.04
C VAL A 15 -5.73 -27.67 10.96
N LEU A 16 -4.69 -28.48 10.73
CA LEU A 16 -3.35 -27.96 10.54
C LEU A 16 -3.30 -27.01 9.33
N TYR A 17 -2.43 -26.01 9.38
CA TYR A 17 -2.26 -25.00 8.35
C TYR A 17 -1.92 -25.60 6.99
N THR A 18 -1.06 -26.62 6.97
CA THR A 18 -0.73 -27.39 5.76
C THR A 18 -1.96 -28.06 5.17
N VAL A 19 -2.78 -28.69 6.02
CA VAL A 19 -4.03 -29.35 5.63
C VAL A 19 -5.06 -28.31 5.16
N ALA A 20 -5.15 -27.14 5.80
CA ALA A 20 -6.01 -26.05 5.37
C ALA A 20 -5.65 -25.56 3.96
N LYS A 21 -4.35 -25.42 3.64
CA LYS A 21 -3.87 -25.06 2.29
C LYS A 21 -4.23 -26.10 1.24
N GLU A 22 -4.08 -27.38 1.57
CA GLU A 22 -4.50 -28.47 0.67
C GLU A 22 -6.01 -28.50 0.46
N GLU A 23 -6.79 -28.37 1.53
CA GLU A 23 -8.25 -28.32 1.48
C GLU A 23 -8.75 -27.10 0.72
N LEU A 24 -8.09 -25.93 0.84
CA LEU A 24 -8.42 -24.76 0.06
C LEU A 24 -8.30 -25.07 -1.43
N LYS A 25 -7.16 -25.63 -1.86
CA LYS A 25 -6.93 -26.01 -3.26
C LYS A 25 -7.97 -27.03 -3.76
N LYS A 26 -8.31 -28.03 -2.94
CA LYS A 26 -9.38 -29.00 -3.27
C LYS A 26 -10.71 -28.30 -3.47
N PHE A 27 -11.13 -27.43 -2.54
CA PHE A 27 -12.40 -26.72 -2.64
C PHE A 27 -12.44 -25.69 -3.76
N GLU A 28 -11.31 -25.09 -4.16
CA GLU A 28 -11.24 -24.20 -5.34
C GLU A 28 -11.44 -24.98 -6.64
N THR A 29 -10.80 -26.15 -6.76
CA THR A 29 -11.05 -27.03 -7.92
C THR A 29 -12.49 -27.54 -7.94
N PHE A 30 -13.06 -27.88 -6.78
CA PHE A 30 -14.44 -28.31 -6.65
C PHE A 30 -15.42 -27.17 -6.97
N GLN A 31 -15.14 -25.94 -6.55
CA GLN A 31 -15.94 -24.77 -6.90
C GLN A 31 -15.98 -24.56 -8.42
N ARG A 32 -14.88 -24.78 -9.14
CA ARG A 32 -14.88 -24.74 -10.60
C ARG A 32 -15.78 -25.82 -11.21
N GLN A 33 -15.73 -27.05 -10.70
CA GLN A 33 -16.63 -28.14 -11.14
C GLN A 33 -18.11 -27.82 -10.85
N VAL A 34 -18.40 -27.18 -9.71
CA VAL A 34 -19.74 -26.67 -9.41
C VAL A 34 -20.10 -25.59 -10.44
N HIS A 35 -19.28 -24.58 -10.71
CA HIS A 35 -19.63 -23.58 -11.74
C HIS A 35 -19.84 -24.19 -13.14
N GLU A 36 -19.06 -25.19 -13.54
CA GLU A 36 -19.24 -25.91 -14.81
C GLU A 36 -20.61 -26.62 -14.86
N SER A 37 -21.05 -27.22 -13.74
CA SER A 37 -22.35 -27.90 -13.61
C SER A 37 -23.56 -26.94 -13.62
N LEU A 38 -23.35 -25.63 -13.45
CA LEU A 38 -24.40 -24.61 -13.50
C LEU A 38 -25.08 -24.60 -14.88
N THR A 39 -24.27 -24.73 -15.93
CA THR A 39 -24.74 -24.74 -17.33
C THR A 39 -25.75 -25.86 -17.59
N GLN A 40 -25.53 -27.03 -16.97
CA GLN A 40 -26.44 -28.17 -17.07
C GLN A 40 -27.76 -27.88 -16.34
N LEU A 41 -27.70 -27.29 -15.14
CA LEU A 41 -28.88 -26.89 -14.37
C LEU A 41 -29.70 -25.81 -15.10
N GLU A 42 -29.05 -24.82 -15.70
CA GLU A 42 -29.69 -23.78 -16.51
C GLU A 42 -30.39 -24.37 -17.75
N LEU A 43 -29.78 -25.36 -18.41
CA LEU A 43 -30.39 -26.05 -19.53
C LEU A 43 -31.66 -26.80 -19.10
N ILE A 44 -31.60 -27.53 -17.98
CA ILE A 44 -32.75 -28.23 -17.39
C ILE A 44 -33.85 -27.23 -17.03
N ASN A 45 -33.51 -26.10 -16.41
CA ASN A 45 -34.45 -25.04 -16.07
C ASN A 45 -35.09 -24.40 -17.31
N LYS A 46 -34.32 -24.16 -18.39
CA LYS A 46 -34.85 -23.66 -19.68
C LYS A 46 -35.83 -24.64 -20.31
N GLN A 47 -35.51 -25.94 -20.29
CA GLN A 47 -36.40 -26.99 -20.81
C GLN A 47 -37.69 -27.08 -19.98
N TYR A 48 -37.60 -27.03 -18.65
CA TYR A 48 -38.77 -26.96 -17.77
C TYR A 48 -39.65 -25.74 -18.09
N GLN A 49 -39.06 -24.54 -18.21
CA GLN A 49 -39.78 -23.32 -18.55
C GLN A 49 -40.51 -23.43 -19.90
N ARG A 50 -39.90 -24.08 -20.89
CA ARG A 50 -40.53 -24.34 -22.20
C ARG A 50 -41.73 -25.28 -22.08
N LEU A 51 -41.58 -26.40 -21.38
CA LEU A 51 -42.68 -27.36 -21.15
C LEU A 51 -43.84 -26.75 -20.37
N ALA A 52 -43.55 -25.89 -19.39
CA ALA A 52 -44.55 -25.15 -18.63
C ALA A 52 -45.34 -24.18 -19.52
N ARG A 53 -44.68 -23.46 -20.45
CA ARG A 53 -45.36 -22.57 -21.41
C ARG A 53 -46.22 -23.33 -22.43
N GLU A 54 -45.80 -24.53 -22.80
CA GLU A 54 -46.54 -25.41 -23.72
C GLU A 54 -47.71 -26.14 -23.03
N ASN A 55 -47.95 -25.94 -21.72
CA ASN A 55 -48.93 -26.68 -20.90
C ASN A 55 -48.75 -28.22 -20.98
N ARG A 56 -47.51 -28.67 -21.21
CA ARG A 56 -47.15 -30.09 -21.31
C ARG A 56 -46.62 -30.66 -19.98
N THR A 57 -46.84 -29.94 -18.89
CA THR A 57 -46.48 -30.39 -17.55
C THR A 57 -47.51 -31.40 -17.02
N ASP A 58 -47.07 -32.25 -16.10
CA ASP A 58 -47.93 -33.23 -15.45
C ASP A 58 -49.00 -32.54 -14.58
N ALA A 59 -50.22 -33.11 -14.56
CA ALA A 59 -51.34 -32.58 -13.77
C ALA A 59 -51.06 -32.58 -12.25
N ALA A 60 -50.07 -33.35 -11.80
CA ALA A 60 -49.67 -33.49 -10.40
C ALA A 60 -48.60 -32.46 -9.95
N CYS A 61 -48.15 -31.55 -10.82
CA CYS A 61 -47.09 -30.56 -10.53
C CYS A 61 -45.74 -31.16 -10.09
N SER A 62 -45.48 -32.44 -10.32
CA SER A 62 -44.27 -33.16 -9.93
C SER A 62 -43.03 -32.59 -10.62
N LEU A 63 -43.11 -32.21 -11.90
CA LEU A 63 -41.99 -31.56 -12.61
C LEU A 63 -41.57 -30.23 -11.99
N ARG A 64 -42.56 -29.45 -11.52
CA ARG A 64 -42.31 -28.18 -10.83
C ARG A 64 -41.61 -28.41 -9.50
N GLU A 65 -42.06 -29.39 -8.73
CA GLU A 65 -41.47 -29.74 -7.44
C GLU A 65 -40.04 -30.29 -7.60
N MET A 66 -39.79 -31.15 -8.58
CA MET A 66 -38.44 -31.65 -8.89
C MET A 66 -37.48 -30.54 -9.33
N ALA A 67 -37.91 -29.64 -10.22
CA ALA A 67 -37.09 -28.51 -10.65
C ALA A 67 -36.79 -27.56 -9.47
N HIS A 68 -37.79 -27.27 -8.63
CA HIS A 68 -37.59 -26.47 -7.43
C HIS A 68 -36.63 -27.13 -6.44
N ASN A 69 -36.79 -28.43 -6.18
CA ASN A 69 -35.90 -29.19 -5.31
C ASN A 69 -34.44 -29.21 -5.82
N ALA A 70 -34.26 -29.41 -7.13
CA ALA A 70 -32.94 -29.37 -7.77
C ALA A 70 -32.26 -28.00 -7.59
N ASN A 71 -33.01 -26.91 -7.81
CA ASN A 71 -32.52 -25.55 -7.62
C ASN A 71 -32.21 -25.24 -6.14
N GLN A 72 -33.07 -25.64 -5.20
CA GLN A 72 -32.80 -25.47 -3.77
C GLN A 72 -31.53 -26.21 -3.32
N ARG A 73 -31.34 -27.44 -3.79
CA ARG A 73 -30.15 -28.25 -3.49
C ARG A 73 -28.90 -27.64 -4.08
N TRP A 74 -28.99 -27.10 -5.30
CA TRP A 74 -27.92 -26.34 -5.93
C TRP A 74 -27.53 -25.11 -5.11
N ASP A 75 -28.50 -24.27 -4.75
CA ASP A 75 -28.26 -23.07 -3.98
C ASP A 75 -27.65 -23.39 -2.61
N ASN A 76 -28.08 -24.49 -1.98
CA ASN A 76 -27.50 -24.96 -0.74
C ASN A 76 -26.04 -25.40 -0.93
N LEU A 77 -25.75 -26.19 -1.95
CA LEU A 77 -24.39 -26.63 -2.27
C LEU A 77 -23.47 -25.44 -2.53
N GLN A 78 -23.89 -24.49 -3.38
CA GLN A 78 -23.12 -23.30 -3.72
C GLN A 78 -22.85 -22.43 -2.49
N ARG A 79 -23.87 -22.17 -1.67
CA ARG A 79 -23.70 -21.41 -0.41
C ARG A 79 -22.69 -22.08 0.54
N ARG A 80 -22.76 -23.41 0.67
CA ARG A 80 -21.84 -24.17 1.52
C ARG A 80 -20.40 -24.12 1.01
N VAL A 81 -20.18 -24.38 -0.27
CA VAL A 81 -18.85 -24.30 -0.89
C VAL A 81 -18.24 -22.90 -0.71
N SER A 82 -19.02 -21.86 -0.98
CA SER A 82 -18.58 -20.48 -0.77
C SER A 82 -18.24 -20.18 0.69
N SER A 83 -19.02 -20.69 1.65
CA SER A 83 -18.74 -20.51 3.08
C SER A 83 -17.46 -21.22 3.52
N VAL A 84 -17.21 -22.43 3.01
CA VAL A 84 -15.98 -23.20 3.31
C VAL A 84 -14.76 -22.48 2.76
N LEU A 85 -14.82 -22.07 1.49
CA LEU A 85 -13.74 -21.32 0.85
C LEU A 85 -13.45 -20.01 1.57
N ARG A 86 -14.47 -19.24 1.92
CA ARG A 86 -14.29 -17.99 2.67
C ARG A 86 -13.57 -18.21 3.99
N ARG A 87 -13.94 -19.27 4.73
CA ARG A 87 -13.31 -19.60 6.01
C ARG A 87 -11.86 -20.05 5.85
N LEU A 88 -11.58 -20.94 4.90
CA LEU A 88 -10.22 -21.42 4.61
C LEU A 88 -9.31 -20.28 4.15
N LYS A 89 -9.79 -19.43 3.23
CA LYS A 89 -9.06 -18.26 2.76
C LYS A 89 -8.74 -17.31 3.91
N HIS A 90 -9.74 -16.97 4.71
CA HIS A 90 -9.53 -16.08 5.86
C HIS A 90 -8.49 -16.65 6.83
N PHE A 91 -8.59 -17.94 7.19
CA PHE A 91 -7.61 -18.58 8.09
C PHE A 91 -6.19 -18.55 7.53
N ILE A 92 -6.01 -18.91 6.25
CA ILE A 92 -4.69 -18.91 5.59
C ILE A 92 -4.13 -17.50 5.48
N THR A 93 -4.94 -16.55 5.03
CA THR A 93 -4.53 -15.15 4.87
C THR A 93 -4.09 -14.55 6.21
N GLN A 94 -4.79 -14.80 7.31
CA GLN A 94 -4.39 -14.30 8.63
C GLN A 94 -3.02 -14.83 9.07
N ARG A 95 -2.72 -16.10 8.78
CA ARG A 95 -1.41 -16.69 9.06
C ARG A 95 -0.31 -16.10 8.17
N GLU A 96 -0.57 -15.91 6.88
CA GLU A 96 0.39 -15.32 5.93
C GLU A 96 0.66 -13.83 6.21
N GLU A 97 -0.37 -13.08 6.62
CA GLU A 97 -0.24 -11.69 7.05
C GLU A 97 0.65 -11.57 8.29
N PHE A 98 0.45 -12.45 9.28
CA PHE A 98 1.32 -12.52 10.47
C PHE A 98 2.77 -12.85 10.09
N GLU A 99 3.00 -13.89 9.28
CA GLU A 99 4.34 -14.29 8.82
C GLU A 99 5.05 -13.12 8.11
N THR A 100 4.32 -12.44 7.21
CA THR A 100 4.87 -11.29 6.46
C THR A 100 5.20 -10.12 7.39
N ALA A 101 4.31 -9.77 8.32
CA ALA A 101 4.53 -8.66 9.25
C ALA A 101 5.71 -8.95 10.20
N ARG A 102 5.81 -10.17 10.71
CA ARG A 102 6.94 -10.66 11.50
C ARG A 102 8.25 -10.54 10.71
N ASP A 103 8.29 -11.04 9.48
CA ASP A 103 9.49 -11.01 8.64
C ASP A 103 9.95 -9.57 8.35
N CYS A 104 9.00 -8.64 8.14
CA CYS A 104 9.34 -7.22 8.01
C CYS A 104 10.03 -6.66 9.25
N ILE A 105 9.56 -6.98 10.46
CA ILE A 105 10.21 -6.55 11.70
C ILE A 105 11.56 -7.23 11.90
N LEU A 106 11.69 -8.52 11.58
CA LEU A 106 12.98 -9.24 11.67
C LEU A 106 14.04 -8.61 10.77
N VAL A 107 13.68 -8.23 9.54
CA VAL A 107 14.58 -7.51 8.64
C VAL A 107 14.98 -6.16 9.23
N TRP A 108 14.03 -5.39 9.76
CA TRP A 108 14.30 -4.10 10.39
C TRP A 108 15.22 -4.24 11.63
N LEU A 109 14.96 -5.21 12.50
CA LEU A 109 15.82 -5.51 13.66
C LEU A 109 17.24 -5.86 13.24
N THR A 110 17.37 -6.67 12.18
CA THR A 110 18.67 -7.08 11.65
C THR A 110 19.44 -5.91 11.05
N GLU A 111 18.76 -5.06 10.28
CA GLU A 111 19.36 -3.84 9.76
C GLU A 111 19.84 -2.94 10.90
N MET A 112 19.01 -2.72 11.93
CA MET A 112 19.39 -1.92 13.09
C MET A 112 20.58 -2.53 13.84
N ASP A 113 20.61 -3.86 14.07
CA ASP A 113 21.74 -4.51 14.75
C ASP A 113 23.04 -4.43 13.95
N LEU A 114 22.97 -4.51 12.61
CA LEU A 114 24.11 -4.29 11.73
C LEU A 114 24.60 -2.84 11.79
N GLN A 115 23.69 -1.87 11.77
CA GLN A 115 24.06 -0.46 11.90
C GLN A 115 24.65 -0.18 13.28
N LEU A 116 24.09 -0.74 14.35
CA LEU A 116 24.63 -0.65 15.70
C LEU A 116 26.05 -1.23 15.80
N THR A 117 26.28 -2.39 15.17
CA THR A 117 27.61 -3.00 15.06
C THR A 117 28.60 -2.10 14.33
N ASN A 118 28.16 -1.41 13.27
CA ASN A 118 28.97 -0.42 12.57
C ASN A 118 29.37 0.75 13.48
N ILE A 119 28.42 1.33 14.23
CA ILE A 119 28.67 2.44 15.16
C ILE A 119 29.61 2.03 16.30
N GLU A 120 29.47 0.80 16.80
CA GLU A 120 30.28 0.27 17.90
C GLU A 120 31.72 -0.03 17.51
N HIS A 121 31.97 -0.61 16.34
CA HIS A 121 33.27 -1.21 16.03
C HIS A 121 34.00 -0.62 14.83
N PHE A 122 33.29 -0.04 13.86
CA PHE A 122 33.87 0.34 12.58
C PHE A 122 33.79 1.84 12.31
N SER A 123 32.87 2.55 12.96
CA SER A 123 32.69 3.99 12.81
C SER A 123 33.82 4.77 13.49
N GLU A 124 34.49 5.60 12.69
CA GLU A 124 35.49 6.59 13.12
C GLU A 124 34.85 7.91 13.61
N CYS A 125 33.51 7.95 13.75
CA CYS A 125 32.81 9.13 14.25
C CYS A 125 33.18 9.42 15.72
N ASP A 126 33.14 10.70 16.09
CA ASP A 126 33.31 11.10 17.48
C ASP A 126 32.15 10.61 18.37
N VAL A 127 32.35 10.69 19.68
CA VAL A 127 31.38 10.21 20.67
C VAL A 127 30.03 10.94 20.53
N GLN A 128 30.04 12.23 20.18
CA GLN A 128 28.83 13.03 20.10
C GLN A 128 27.96 12.65 18.88
N ALA A 129 28.59 12.39 17.73
CA ALA A 129 27.94 11.88 16.55
C ALA A 129 27.37 10.47 16.78
N LYS A 130 28.09 9.61 17.50
CA LYS A 130 27.59 8.28 17.90
C LYS A 130 26.37 8.37 18.82
N ILE A 131 26.38 9.28 19.80
CA ILE A 131 25.22 9.55 20.67
C ILE A 131 24.01 10.03 19.85
N LYS A 132 24.21 10.90 18.86
CA LYS A 132 23.14 11.38 17.98
C LYS A 132 22.51 10.23 17.17
N GLN A 133 23.32 9.34 16.62
CA GLN A 133 22.82 8.18 15.88
C GLN A 133 22.05 7.21 16.79
N LEU A 134 22.51 6.98 18.03
CA LEU A 134 21.79 6.14 18.99
C LEU A 134 20.45 6.73 19.42
N ARG A 135 20.32 8.07 19.50
CA ARG A 135 19.02 8.72 19.71
C ARG A 135 18.07 8.50 18.52
N ALA A 136 18.59 8.48 17.30
CA ALA A 136 17.79 8.15 16.12
C ALA A 136 17.27 6.70 16.19
N PHE A 137 18.10 5.74 16.59
CA PHE A 137 17.63 4.37 16.84
C PHE A 137 16.56 4.29 17.92
N GLN A 138 16.71 5.00 19.03
CA GLN A 138 15.67 5.08 20.06
C GLN A 138 14.35 5.61 19.49
N GLN A 139 14.40 6.64 18.63
CA GLN A 139 13.21 7.15 17.95
C GLN A 139 12.60 6.11 16.99
N GLU A 140 13.40 5.43 16.18
CA GLU A 140 12.90 4.37 15.29
C GLU A 140 12.25 3.21 16.05
N ILE A 141 12.81 2.82 17.20
CA ILE A 141 12.22 1.82 18.10
C ILE A 141 10.84 2.29 18.56
N THR A 142 10.70 3.55 18.99
CA THR A 142 9.38 4.09 19.41
C THR A 142 8.36 4.07 18.27
N LEU A 143 8.76 4.42 17.04
CA LEU A 143 7.87 4.42 15.88
C LEU A 143 7.41 3.02 15.47
N ASN A 144 8.25 2.00 15.65
CA ASN A 144 7.90 0.62 15.30
C ASN A 144 7.25 -0.16 16.45
N THR A 145 7.24 0.36 17.69
CA THR A 145 6.68 -0.33 18.87
C THR A 145 5.24 -0.77 18.63
N ALA A 146 4.37 0.09 18.08
CA ALA A 146 2.98 -0.25 17.83
C ALA A 146 2.81 -1.40 16.81
N LYS A 147 3.70 -1.51 15.83
CA LYS A 147 3.68 -2.61 14.85
C LYS A 147 4.11 -3.93 15.50
N ILE A 148 5.12 -3.87 16.37
CA ILE A 148 5.60 -5.03 17.12
C ILE A 148 4.49 -5.53 18.06
N ASP A 149 3.87 -4.63 18.83
CA ASP A 149 2.73 -4.95 19.71
C ASP A 149 1.58 -5.60 18.92
N HIS A 150 1.29 -5.09 17.72
CA HIS A 150 0.27 -5.67 16.85
C HIS A 150 0.60 -7.10 16.40
N ILE A 151 1.86 -7.37 16.06
CA ILE A 151 2.31 -8.73 15.68
C ILE A 151 2.14 -9.71 16.84
N PHE A 152 2.50 -9.30 18.07
CA PHE A 152 2.29 -10.13 19.25
C PHE A 152 0.81 -10.41 19.50
N GLN A 153 -0.04 -9.39 19.48
CA GLN A 153 -1.49 -9.57 19.62
C GLN A 153 -2.09 -10.46 18.54
N GLN A 154 -1.64 -10.30 17.29
CA GLN A 154 -2.06 -11.14 16.18
C GLN A 154 -1.60 -12.59 16.36
N GLY A 155 -0.35 -12.79 16.81
CA GLY A 155 0.22 -14.09 17.12
C GLY A 155 -0.55 -14.82 18.23
N GLU A 156 -0.88 -14.13 19.33
CA GLU A 156 -1.73 -14.67 20.41
C GLU A 156 -3.11 -15.09 19.91
N ALA A 157 -3.76 -14.24 19.11
CA ALA A 157 -5.06 -14.54 18.53
C ALA A 157 -5.01 -15.75 17.57
N LEU A 158 -3.86 -16.01 16.93
CA LEU A 158 -3.63 -17.19 16.12
C LEU A 158 -3.37 -18.44 16.98
N LEU A 159 -2.61 -18.31 18.07
CA LEU A 159 -2.36 -19.40 19.03
C LEU A 159 -3.66 -19.98 19.57
N GLU A 160 -4.60 -19.14 19.99
CA GLU A 160 -5.89 -19.57 20.53
C GLU A 160 -6.76 -20.38 19.54
N LYS A 161 -6.57 -20.14 18.23
CA LYS A 161 -7.43 -20.67 17.17
C LYS A 161 -6.77 -21.79 16.36
N SER A 162 -5.48 -22.03 16.58
CA SER A 162 -4.69 -22.99 15.82
C SER A 162 -4.67 -24.36 16.48
N GLU A 163 -4.38 -25.40 15.68
CA GLU A 163 -4.14 -26.74 16.21
C GLU A 163 -2.84 -26.77 17.04
N PRO A 164 -2.71 -27.67 18.03
CA PRO A 164 -1.57 -27.65 18.97
C PRO A 164 -0.19 -27.66 18.31
N ILE A 165 -0.05 -28.32 17.16
CA ILE A 165 1.22 -28.40 16.43
C ILE A 165 1.55 -27.06 15.77
N ASP A 166 0.57 -26.43 15.12
CA ASP A 166 0.78 -25.12 14.51
C ASP A 166 0.99 -24.06 15.59
N ALA A 167 0.19 -24.12 16.67
CA ALA A 167 0.30 -23.22 17.81
C ALA A 167 1.73 -23.25 18.39
N ALA A 168 2.33 -24.43 18.58
CA ALA A 168 3.70 -24.55 19.05
C ALA A 168 4.71 -23.83 18.13
N VAL A 169 4.51 -23.88 16.81
CA VAL A 169 5.37 -23.16 15.84
C VAL A 169 5.18 -21.64 15.98
N ILE A 170 3.94 -21.16 16.10
CA ILE A 170 3.67 -19.72 16.30
C ILE A 170 4.30 -19.23 17.60
N GLU A 171 4.20 -20.03 18.67
CA GLU A 171 4.76 -19.72 19.99
C GLU A 171 6.28 -19.57 19.91
N GLU A 172 6.97 -20.54 19.30
CA GLU A 172 8.41 -20.49 19.07
C GLU A 172 8.82 -19.24 18.26
N GLU A 173 8.11 -18.93 17.17
CA GLU A 173 8.39 -17.76 16.33
C GLU A 173 8.20 -16.43 17.09
N LEU A 174 7.21 -16.34 17.98
CA LEU A 174 6.99 -15.16 18.82
C LEU A 174 8.07 -15.02 19.89
N GLU A 175 8.45 -16.13 20.55
CA GLU A 175 9.52 -16.14 21.54
C GLU A 175 10.87 -15.71 20.93
N GLU A 176 11.19 -16.19 19.72
CA GLU A 176 12.40 -15.79 18.99
C GLU A 176 12.38 -14.31 18.64
N LEU A 177 11.25 -13.79 18.12
CA LEU A 177 11.10 -12.37 17.81
C LEU A 177 11.26 -11.51 19.08
N GLN A 178 10.60 -11.91 20.18
CA GLN A 178 10.67 -11.19 21.45
C GLN A 178 12.10 -11.13 21.98
N ARG A 179 12.80 -12.26 21.96
CA ARG A 179 14.20 -12.33 22.39
C ARG A 179 15.07 -11.41 21.54
N TYR A 180 14.89 -11.43 20.22
CA TYR A 180 15.71 -10.60 19.33
C TYR A 180 15.43 -9.11 19.50
N CYS A 181 14.16 -8.70 19.68
CA CYS A 181 13.82 -7.33 20.06
C CYS A 181 14.55 -6.91 21.34
N GLN A 182 14.48 -7.72 22.41
CA GLN A 182 15.12 -7.42 23.69
C GLN A 182 16.64 -7.31 23.57
N GLU A 183 17.27 -8.18 22.79
CA GLU A 183 18.71 -8.17 22.57
C GLU A 183 19.16 -6.89 21.86
N VAL A 184 18.57 -6.57 20.70
CA VAL A 184 18.96 -5.41 19.89
C VAL A 184 18.65 -4.12 20.62
N PHE A 185 17.42 -3.96 21.12
CA PHE A 185 17.03 -2.73 21.80
C PHE A 185 17.83 -2.55 23.10
N GLY A 186 18.05 -3.63 23.86
CA GLY A 186 18.87 -3.61 25.07
C GLY A 186 20.33 -3.26 24.76
N ARG A 187 20.86 -3.66 23.61
CA ARG A 187 22.20 -3.29 23.16
C ARG A 187 22.28 -1.81 22.82
N VAL A 188 21.30 -1.25 22.09
CA VAL A 188 21.19 0.20 21.83
C VAL A 188 21.23 0.98 23.14
N GLU A 189 20.41 0.58 24.12
CA GLU A 189 20.32 1.26 25.41
C GLU A 189 21.63 1.17 26.21
N ARG A 190 22.22 -0.03 26.31
CA ARG A 190 23.50 -0.23 27.01
C ARG A 190 24.63 0.58 26.38
N TYR A 191 24.69 0.62 25.04
CA TYR A 191 25.73 1.37 24.35
C TYR A 191 25.55 2.89 24.50
N TYR A 192 24.31 3.37 24.42
CA TYR A 192 23.97 4.77 24.69
C TYR A 192 24.41 5.19 26.11
N LYS A 193 24.03 4.41 27.13
CA LYS A 193 24.43 4.65 28.52
C LYS A 193 25.95 4.61 28.70
N LYS A 194 26.66 3.75 27.95
CA LYS A 194 28.13 3.66 28.00
C LYS A 194 28.80 4.93 27.47
N LEU A 195 28.31 5.51 26.37
CA LEU A 195 28.91 6.68 25.74
C LEU A 195 28.70 7.96 26.56
N ILE A 196 27.54 8.12 27.19
CA ILE A 196 27.23 9.32 28.01
C ILE A 196 28.00 9.33 29.34
N ARG A 197 28.37 8.15 29.85
CA ARG A 197 29.16 8.02 31.08
C ARG A 197 30.66 8.26 30.89
N LEU A 198 31.14 8.44 29.65
CA LEU A 198 32.55 8.70 29.37
C LEU A 198 32.84 10.18 29.63
N PRO A 199 33.77 10.55 30.55
CA PRO A 199 34.13 11.95 30.76
C PRO A 199 34.77 12.51 29.49
N LEU A 200 34.24 13.62 28.98
CA LEU A 200 34.96 14.47 28.03
C LEU A 200 36.22 14.94 28.75
N THR A 201 37.37 14.36 28.42
CA THR A 201 38.67 14.83 28.91
C THR A 201 38.93 16.20 28.29
N ASP A 202 38.63 17.22 29.10
CA ASP A 202 39.49 18.36 29.41
C ASP A 202 40.80 18.39 28.61
N ASP A 203 40.82 19.16 27.52
CA ASP A 203 42.04 19.82 27.08
C ASP A 203 41.95 21.24 27.64
N GLU A 204 42.73 21.47 28.71
CA GLU A 204 43.10 22.79 29.19
C GLU A 204 43.51 23.65 27.98
N HIS A 205 42.95 24.86 27.82
CA HIS A 205 43.65 26.13 27.59
C HIS A 205 42.63 27.28 27.44
N ASP A 206 42.86 28.29 28.27
CA ASP A 206 42.40 29.69 28.23
C ASP A 206 41.04 30.12 28.83
N VAL A 207 41.15 30.60 30.08
CA VAL A 207 40.78 31.96 30.53
C VAL A 207 39.42 32.50 30.04
N SER A 208 38.45 32.58 30.95
CA SER A 208 37.96 33.85 31.51
C SER A 208 36.63 33.62 32.22
N TYR A 209 36.53 34.16 33.43
CA TYR A 209 35.28 34.37 34.15
C TYR A 209 34.22 34.97 33.21
N SER A 210 33.10 34.28 33.04
CA SER A 210 31.83 34.90 32.72
C SER A 210 30.71 34.07 33.30
N ASP A 211 30.15 34.62 34.36
CA ASP A 211 28.86 34.30 34.97
C ASP A 211 27.78 34.41 33.89
N ARG A 212 27.43 33.28 33.27
CA ARG A 212 26.17 33.11 32.54
C ARG A 212 25.66 31.71 32.86
N GLU A 213 24.63 31.68 33.69
CA GLU A 213 23.64 30.60 33.73
C GLU A 213 23.29 30.24 32.28
N PHE A 214 23.83 29.11 31.84
CA PHE A 214 23.32 28.39 30.68
C PHE A 214 22.50 27.27 31.27
N ASP A 215 21.18 27.39 31.18
CA ASP A 215 20.22 26.33 31.47
C ASP A 215 20.62 25.09 30.67
N LEU A 216 21.42 24.23 31.30
CA LEU A 216 21.59 22.85 30.90
C LEU A 216 20.32 22.15 31.35
N ASP A 217 19.39 21.96 30.40
CA ASP A 217 18.32 20.99 30.52
C ASP A 217 18.89 19.73 31.19
N GLU A 218 18.35 19.44 32.38
CA GLU A 218 18.63 18.21 33.10
C GLU A 218 18.53 17.02 32.14
N PRO A 219 19.41 16.01 32.26
CA PRO A 219 19.19 14.76 31.56
C PRO A 219 17.89 14.17 32.12
N VAL A 220 16.80 14.33 31.37
CA VAL A 220 15.58 13.56 31.56
C VAL A 220 16.01 12.12 31.81
N ASP A 221 15.55 11.53 32.90
CA ASP A 221 15.97 10.22 33.36
C ASP A 221 15.48 9.14 32.37
N LEU A 222 16.28 8.91 31.32
CA LEU A 222 16.01 8.01 30.19
C LEU A 222 16.05 6.52 30.60
N SER A 223 16.15 6.21 31.89
CA SER A 223 15.89 4.86 32.41
C SER A 223 14.41 4.46 32.37
N SER A 224 13.50 5.40 32.04
CA SER A 224 12.06 5.18 32.04
C SER A 224 11.49 4.92 30.64
N PHE A 225 12.19 4.16 29.79
CA PHE A 225 11.60 3.70 28.53
C PHE A 225 10.74 2.45 28.77
N PRO A 226 9.42 2.46 28.46
CA PRO A 226 8.46 1.45 28.95
C PRO A 226 8.58 0.03 28.37
N TRP A 227 9.46 -0.21 27.40
CA TRP A 227 9.49 -1.46 26.64
C TRP A 227 10.26 -2.58 27.34
N SER A 228 11.18 -2.26 28.26
CA SER A 228 11.86 -3.27 29.09
C SER A 228 10.94 -3.90 30.15
N GLU A 229 9.92 -3.18 30.63
CA GLU A 229 8.95 -3.68 31.61
C GLU A 229 7.73 -4.32 30.92
N ARG A 230 7.24 -3.74 29.81
CA ARG A 230 6.07 -4.28 29.07
C ARG A 230 6.28 -5.68 28.52
N LEU A 231 7.49 -5.98 28.03
CA LEU A 231 7.79 -7.31 27.48
C LEU A 231 8.16 -8.34 28.54
N GLY A 232 8.42 -7.91 29.78
CA GLY A 232 8.89 -8.78 30.87
C GLY A 232 7.80 -9.25 31.83
N ASP A 233 6.78 -8.43 32.11
CA ASP A 233 5.92 -8.64 33.28
C ASP A 233 4.43 -8.87 32.95
N GLY A 234 4.05 -8.83 31.66
CA GLY A 234 2.65 -8.94 31.22
C GLY A 234 2.26 -10.21 30.45
N PHE A 235 3.24 -10.98 29.94
CA PHE A 235 2.97 -11.90 28.83
C PHE A 235 2.99 -13.40 29.15
N LEU A 236 3.36 -13.82 30.37
CA LEU A 236 3.22 -15.21 30.79
C LEU A 236 2.88 -15.31 32.30
N SER A 237 1.59 -15.38 32.61
CA SER A 237 1.16 -16.05 33.85
C SER A 237 1.18 -17.57 33.61
N PRO A 238 1.88 -18.37 34.44
CA PRO A 238 1.93 -19.80 34.25
C PRO A 238 0.63 -20.43 34.78
N LEU A 239 -0.26 -20.86 33.88
CA LEU A 239 -1.29 -21.84 34.25
C LEU A 239 -0.64 -23.23 34.35
N PRO A 240 -1.07 -24.08 35.31
CA PRO A 240 -0.28 -25.22 35.76
C PRO A 240 -0.33 -26.35 34.74
N SER A 241 0.80 -26.60 34.07
CA SER A 241 0.98 -27.81 33.29
C SER A 241 1.31 -29.00 34.20
N SER A 242 0.42 -29.98 34.15
CA SER A 242 0.58 -31.28 34.76
C SER A 242 1.78 -31.99 34.14
N SER A 243 2.86 -32.08 34.93
CA SER A 243 3.86 -33.14 34.98
C SER A 243 3.80 -34.21 33.89
N ARG A 244 4.82 -34.24 33.01
CA ARG A 244 5.50 -35.49 32.65
C ARG A 244 6.87 -35.22 32.06
N SER A 245 7.86 -35.42 32.91
CA SER A 245 9.28 -35.50 32.61
C SER A 245 9.59 -36.64 31.64
N ALA A 246 10.46 -36.37 30.66
CA ALA A 246 11.38 -37.35 30.12
C ALA A 246 12.64 -36.61 29.64
N SER A 247 13.60 -36.52 30.55
CA SER A 247 14.97 -36.08 30.30
C SER A 247 15.68 -37.05 29.37
N LEU A 248 16.31 -36.58 28.29
CA LEU A 248 17.44 -37.27 27.67
C LEU A 248 18.38 -36.26 26.97
N ALA A 249 19.52 -36.04 27.64
CA ALA A 249 20.87 -35.77 27.15
C ALA A 249 21.10 -35.11 25.77
N ALA A 250 21.74 -33.93 25.80
CA ALA A 250 22.70 -33.51 24.78
C ALA A 250 24.00 -34.34 24.90
N PRO A 251 24.87 -34.37 23.86
CA PRO A 251 25.99 -33.43 23.90
C PRO A 251 26.50 -32.87 22.54
N LEU A 252 26.81 -31.56 22.57
CA LEU A 252 28.03 -30.86 22.09
C LEU A 252 28.76 -31.35 20.81
N ARG A 253 28.95 -30.46 19.81
CA ARG A 253 30.23 -29.75 19.51
C ARG A 253 30.24 -28.92 18.19
N ALA A 254 30.88 -27.74 18.28
CA ALA A 254 31.79 -27.08 17.31
C ALA A 254 31.22 -26.55 15.97
N GLU A 255 31.66 -25.46 15.33
CA GLU A 255 32.59 -24.33 15.56
C GLU A 255 32.46 -23.41 14.30
N ARG A 256 32.66 -22.09 14.44
CA ARG A 256 33.16 -21.12 13.41
C ARG A 256 32.19 -20.71 12.27
N SER A 257 32.24 -19.55 11.60
CA SER A 257 33.09 -18.33 11.58
C SER A 257 32.61 -17.40 10.43
N GLY A 258 32.77 -16.07 10.55
CA GLY A 258 32.81 -15.09 9.43
C GLY A 258 31.49 -14.35 9.16
N ARG A 259 31.24 -13.10 9.61
CA ARG A 259 31.87 -11.79 9.26
C ARG A 259 31.73 -11.42 7.77
N ASP A 260 30.90 -10.42 7.47
CA ASP A 260 31.27 -9.16 6.77
C ASP A 260 30.08 -8.52 5.99
N THR A 261 29.58 -7.41 6.53
CA THR A 261 28.99 -6.25 5.80
C THR A 261 30.13 -5.48 5.09
N PRO A 262 29.91 -4.62 4.05
CA PRO A 262 29.38 -3.26 4.33
C PRO A 262 28.72 -2.42 3.19
N ALA A 263 27.79 -1.56 3.63
CA ALA A 263 27.67 -0.11 3.38
C ALA A 263 27.43 0.50 1.96
N SER A 264 26.46 1.43 1.85
CA SER A 264 26.65 2.87 2.18
C SER A 264 25.55 3.81 1.57
N VAL A 265 24.95 4.76 2.33
CA VAL A 265 25.12 6.26 2.28
C VAL A 265 24.44 6.97 1.06
N ASP A 266 23.68 8.09 1.09
CA ASP A 266 23.46 9.30 1.95
C ASP A 266 22.12 9.98 1.50
N SER A 267 21.22 10.56 2.32
CA SER A 267 21.16 11.86 3.05
C SER A 267 20.47 13.07 2.35
N ILE A 268 19.25 13.43 2.84
CA ILE A 268 18.72 14.76 3.32
C ILE A 268 18.53 15.92 2.27
N PRO A 269 17.57 16.91 2.37
CA PRO A 269 16.83 17.40 3.56
C PRO A 269 15.29 17.60 3.45
N LEU A 270 14.67 17.65 4.65
CA LEU A 270 13.37 18.24 4.94
C LEU A 270 13.57 19.69 5.41
N GLU A 271 12.81 20.62 4.83
CA GLU A 271 12.52 21.93 5.40
C GLU A 271 11.05 21.96 5.82
N TRP A 272 10.81 22.59 6.96
CA TRP A 272 9.60 22.55 7.76
C TRP A 272 8.48 23.47 7.25
N ASP A 273 7.25 23.04 7.57
CA ASP A 273 5.99 23.77 7.82
C ASP A 273 5.79 25.18 7.28
N HIS A 274 4.57 25.47 6.80
CA HIS A 274 3.75 26.56 7.36
C HIS A 274 2.27 26.37 7.01
N ASP A 275 1.44 26.40 8.05
CA ASP A 275 0.01 26.72 8.01
C ASP A 275 -0.27 27.93 7.12
N TYR A 276 -1.24 27.83 6.22
CA TYR A 276 -1.97 28.99 5.70
C TYR A 276 -3.46 28.67 5.59
N ASP A 277 -4.17 29.01 6.66
CA ASP A 277 -5.59 29.31 6.63
C ASP A 277 -5.81 30.62 5.84
N LEU A 278 -6.65 30.59 4.81
CA LEU A 278 -7.23 31.77 4.19
C LEU A 278 -8.65 31.49 3.68
N SER A 279 -9.62 31.62 4.59
CA SER A 279 -10.96 32.08 4.21
C SER A 279 -10.98 33.60 4.07
N ARG A 280 -11.13 34.11 2.84
CA ARG A 280 -11.91 35.31 2.42
C ARG A 280 -11.27 35.99 1.21
N GLY A 281 -12.05 36.19 0.15
CA GLY A 281 -11.76 37.25 -0.82
C GLY A 281 -12.41 37.12 -2.19
N LEU A 282 -13.55 37.81 -2.32
CA LEU A 282 -14.05 38.47 -3.52
C LEU A 282 -14.79 37.70 -4.61
N GLU A 283 -16.02 38.18 -4.80
CA GLU A 283 -16.93 38.01 -5.91
C GLU A 283 -16.37 38.52 -7.25
N SER A 284 -17.06 38.10 -8.31
CA SER A 284 -17.22 38.76 -9.61
C SER A 284 -16.22 38.41 -10.72
N ALA A 285 -16.59 37.41 -11.52
CA ALA A 285 -16.67 37.54 -12.99
C ALA A 285 -17.26 36.25 -13.59
N SER A 286 -18.50 36.31 -14.08
CA SER A 286 -18.93 35.75 -15.37
C SER A 286 -20.44 35.92 -15.52
N ARG A 287 -20.83 37.08 -16.06
CA ARG A 287 -22.08 37.24 -16.80
C ARG A 287 -21.87 36.77 -18.25
N ALA A 288 -23.01 36.41 -18.86
CA ALA A 288 -23.27 36.08 -20.26
C ALA A 288 -23.08 34.57 -20.56
N LEU A 289 -24.10 33.82 -20.97
CA LEU A 289 -25.17 34.13 -21.92
C LEU A 289 -26.45 33.36 -21.57
N SER A 290 -27.60 34.03 -21.60
CA SER A 290 -28.78 33.65 -22.42
C SER A 290 -29.94 34.60 -22.12
N SER A 291 -30.35 35.25 -23.19
CA SER A 291 -31.33 36.33 -23.33
C SER A 291 -32.73 35.80 -23.60
N GLU A 292 -33.75 36.42 -23.00
CA GLU A 292 -35.11 36.49 -23.56
C GLU A 292 -35.67 37.92 -23.44
N PRO A 293 -36.48 38.37 -24.42
CA PRO A 293 -36.99 39.73 -24.49
C PRO A 293 -38.32 39.91 -23.75
N GLY A 294 -38.57 41.12 -23.26
CA GLY A 294 -39.86 41.53 -22.74
C GLY A 294 -40.80 42.05 -23.84
N ASP A 295 -42.10 42.04 -23.55
CA ASP A 295 -43.04 43.05 -24.01
C ASP A 295 -44.17 43.25 -22.98
N GLN A 296 -44.66 44.48 -22.90
CA GLN A 296 -45.59 45.01 -21.91
C GLN A 296 -47.06 44.87 -22.34
N GLY A 297 -47.98 44.90 -21.37
CA GLY A 297 -49.40 45.17 -21.59
C GLY A 297 -50.20 45.16 -20.30
N GLU A 298 -50.53 46.35 -19.78
CA GLU A 298 -51.52 46.59 -18.71
C GLU A 298 -52.96 46.34 -19.22
N ASP A 299 -53.84 45.78 -18.38
CA ASP A 299 -55.10 46.43 -17.95
C ASP A 299 -56.03 45.52 -17.11
N GLY A 300 -56.64 46.12 -16.08
CA GLY A 300 -58.09 46.04 -15.86
C GLY A 300 -58.75 44.86 -15.13
N TYR A 301 -59.00 45.05 -13.83
CA TYR A 301 -60.02 44.47 -12.94
C TYR A 301 -61.22 43.69 -13.54
N LEU A 302 -61.54 42.51 -12.98
CA LEU A 302 -62.79 42.21 -12.22
C LEU A 302 -62.86 40.73 -11.75
N GLN A 303 -62.76 40.55 -10.42
CA GLN A 303 -63.69 39.84 -9.53
C GLN A 303 -64.21 38.41 -9.87
N GLY A 304 -63.96 37.45 -8.97
CA GLY A 304 -64.85 36.29 -8.80
C GLY A 304 -64.28 35.04 -8.15
N SER A 305 -64.16 35.05 -6.82
CA SER A 305 -64.34 33.91 -5.89
C SER A 305 -63.99 32.47 -6.33
N ALA A 306 -62.84 31.96 -5.85
CA ALA A 306 -62.66 30.56 -5.40
C ALA A 306 -61.31 30.35 -4.67
N SER A 307 -61.06 31.11 -3.59
CA SER A 307 -60.03 30.72 -2.60
C SER A 307 -60.70 29.91 -1.50
N ALA A 308 -60.29 28.64 -1.34
CA ALA A 308 -60.15 28.00 -0.03
C ALA A 308 -59.59 26.55 -0.06
N LEU A 309 -59.35 25.90 -1.21
CA LEU A 309 -58.79 24.53 -1.24
C LEU A 309 -57.60 24.33 -2.20
N SER A 310 -57.11 25.39 -2.85
CA SER A 310 -56.06 25.28 -3.90
C SER A 310 -54.63 25.56 -3.41
N GLY A 311 -54.46 26.02 -2.17
CA GLY A 311 -53.16 26.40 -1.61
C GLY A 311 -52.26 25.18 -1.30
N ASP A 312 -52.83 24.15 -0.69
CA ASP A 312 -52.07 22.94 -0.27
C ASP A 312 -51.72 22.03 -1.45
N THR A 313 -52.63 21.86 -2.42
CA THR A 313 -52.37 21.03 -3.61
C THR A 313 -51.27 21.62 -4.51
N GLY A 314 -51.17 22.95 -4.59
CA GLY A 314 -50.12 23.63 -5.35
C GLY A 314 -48.72 23.46 -4.73
N SER A 315 -48.62 23.35 -3.40
CA SER A 315 -47.36 23.05 -2.70
C SER A 315 -46.90 21.62 -3.01
N LEU A 316 -47.79 20.64 -2.95
CA LEU A 316 -47.44 19.25 -3.24
C LEU A 316 -47.01 19.04 -4.70
N GLU A 317 -47.71 19.68 -5.66
CA GLU A 317 -47.39 19.56 -7.09
C GLU A 317 -46.02 20.17 -7.44
N THR A 318 -45.59 21.22 -6.74
CA THR A 318 -44.25 21.81 -6.91
C THR A 318 -43.15 20.90 -6.37
N HIS A 319 -43.37 20.26 -5.22
CA HIS A 319 -42.43 19.28 -4.66
C HIS A 319 -42.32 18.01 -5.54
N ILE A 320 -43.41 17.54 -6.15
CA ILE A 320 -43.38 16.40 -7.09
C ILE A 320 -42.56 16.73 -8.34
N ARG A 321 -42.75 17.93 -8.92
CA ARG A 321 -41.92 18.39 -10.06
C ARG A 321 -40.45 18.54 -9.67
N GLN A 322 -40.19 19.01 -8.45
CA GLN A 322 -38.83 19.13 -7.94
C GLN A 322 -38.17 17.76 -7.74
N LEU A 323 -38.91 16.76 -7.23
CA LEU A 323 -38.41 15.40 -7.08
C LEU A 323 -38.07 14.78 -8.44
N ASP A 324 -38.93 14.93 -9.44
CA ASP A 324 -38.67 14.41 -10.79
C ASP A 324 -37.39 15.00 -11.39
N LYS A 325 -37.17 16.31 -11.23
CA LYS A 325 -35.94 16.99 -11.67
C LYS A 325 -34.68 16.42 -10.97
N VAL A 326 -34.75 16.23 -9.65
CA VAL A 326 -33.63 15.72 -8.85
C VAL A 326 -33.36 14.23 -9.13
N LEU A 327 -34.41 13.41 -9.34
CA LEU A 327 -34.29 12.01 -9.73
C LEU A 327 -33.65 11.85 -11.12
N ASN A 328 -34.05 12.68 -12.10
CA ASN A 328 -33.45 12.68 -13.43
C ASN A 328 -31.96 13.05 -13.38
N THR A 329 -31.61 14.04 -12.57
CA THR A 329 -30.20 14.45 -12.34
C THR A 329 -29.40 13.32 -11.68
N SER A 330 -29.98 12.65 -10.68
CA SER A 330 -29.35 11.54 -9.98
C SER A 330 -29.14 10.32 -10.87
N CYS A 331 -30.14 9.95 -11.67
CA CYS A 331 -30.00 8.86 -12.64
C CYS A 331 -28.89 9.12 -13.66
N PHE A 332 -28.75 10.37 -14.11
CA PHE A 332 -27.69 10.77 -15.03
C PHE A 332 -26.30 10.65 -14.40
N HIS A 333 -26.10 11.19 -13.19
CA HIS A 333 -24.83 11.07 -12.47
C HIS A 333 -24.48 9.60 -12.17
N LEU A 334 -25.46 8.79 -11.72
CA LEU A 334 -25.28 7.36 -11.48
C LEU A 334 -24.86 6.62 -12.74
N GLN A 335 -25.46 6.94 -13.89
CA GLN A 335 -25.11 6.31 -15.17
C GLN A 335 -23.71 6.70 -15.63
N GLN A 336 -23.29 7.95 -15.46
CA GLN A 336 -21.93 8.37 -15.75
C GLN A 336 -20.92 7.64 -14.86
N THR A 337 -21.18 7.58 -13.55
CA THR A 337 -20.30 6.89 -12.58
C THR A 337 -20.22 5.41 -12.87
N GLU A 338 -21.33 4.77 -13.22
CA GLU A 338 -21.36 3.38 -13.66
C GLU A 338 -20.47 3.11 -14.87
N ASN A 339 -20.54 3.99 -15.87
CA ASN A 339 -19.72 3.87 -17.08
C ASN A 339 -18.24 4.00 -16.75
N ILE A 340 -17.88 4.96 -15.89
CA ILE A 340 -16.50 5.09 -15.43
C ILE A 340 -16.09 3.91 -14.57
N ILE A 341 -16.93 3.38 -13.68
CA ILE A 341 -16.56 2.21 -12.85
C ILE A 341 -16.25 0.99 -13.72
N ARG A 342 -17.08 0.74 -14.75
CA ARG A 342 -16.93 -0.40 -15.67
C ARG A 342 -15.75 -0.26 -16.64
N SER A 343 -15.25 0.95 -16.86
CA SER A 343 -14.12 1.16 -17.75
C SER A 343 -12.82 0.57 -17.17
N ARG A 344 -11.81 0.41 -18.04
CA ARG A 344 -10.46 0.04 -17.59
C ARG A 344 -9.94 1.10 -16.60
N THR A 345 -9.21 0.65 -15.58
CA THR A 345 -8.54 1.60 -14.66
C THR A 345 -7.23 2.05 -15.31
N PRO A 346 -7.00 3.37 -15.48
CA PRO A 346 -5.74 3.86 -16.03
C PRO A 346 -4.59 3.56 -15.06
N THR A 347 -3.39 3.42 -15.62
CA THR A 347 -2.14 3.13 -14.88
C THR A 347 -1.05 4.16 -15.17
N GLY A 348 -1.08 4.81 -16.34
CA GLY A 348 0.01 5.65 -16.84
C GLY A 348 -0.27 7.16 -16.81
N PRO A 349 0.26 7.95 -17.78
CA PRO A 349 0.26 9.42 -17.76
C PRO A 349 -1.12 10.08 -17.64
N GLU A 350 -2.16 9.40 -18.10
CA GLU A 350 -3.56 9.87 -18.07
C GLU A 350 -4.20 9.77 -16.67
N LEU A 351 -3.50 9.16 -15.72
CA LEU A 351 -4.05 8.80 -14.40
C LEU A 351 -4.40 10.02 -13.54
N ASP A 352 -3.59 11.08 -13.54
CA ASP A 352 -3.84 12.31 -12.77
C ASP A 352 -5.14 12.99 -13.21
N ALA A 353 -5.29 13.24 -14.50
CA ALA A 353 -6.48 13.86 -15.06
C ALA A 353 -7.73 12.99 -14.86
N THR A 354 -7.59 11.67 -15.07
CA THR A 354 -8.71 10.73 -14.95
C THR A 354 -9.14 10.53 -13.50
N TYR A 355 -8.20 10.51 -12.55
CA TYR A 355 -8.49 10.40 -11.12
C TYR A 355 -9.25 11.63 -10.61
N MET A 356 -8.78 12.84 -10.95
CA MET A 356 -9.48 14.08 -10.56
C MET A 356 -10.88 14.17 -11.14
N GLY A 357 -11.06 13.78 -12.41
CA GLY A 357 -12.39 13.72 -13.03
C GLY A 357 -13.32 12.70 -12.37
N TYR A 358 -12.78 11.54 -11.99
CA TYR A 358 -13.53 10.50 -11.29
C TYR A 358 -13.99 10.93 -9.90
N MET A 359 -13.11 11.55 -9.10
CA MET A 359 -13.45 12.03 -7.75
C MET A 359 -14.54 13.10 -7.79
N ARG A 360 -14.44 14.06 -8.73
CA ARG A 360 -15.48 15.08 -8.94
C ARG A 360 -16.85 14.46 -9.24
N LEU A 361 -16.88 13.46 -10.13
CA LEU A 361 -18.12 12.79 -10.49
C LEU A 361 -18.74 12.02 -9.31
N LEU A 362 -17.92 11.41 -8.45
CA LEU A 362 -18.41 10.76 -7.23
C LEU A 362 -19.01 11.76 -6.23
N GLU A 363 -18.41 12.95 -6.10
CA GLU A 363 -18.96 14.03 -5.29
C GLU A 363 -20.30 14.53 -5.86
N GLU A 364 -20.40 14.71 -7.18
CA GLU A 364 -21.63 15.09 -7.87
C GLU A 364 -22.74 14.04 -7.72
N CYS A 365 -22.40 12.75 -7.75
CA CYS A 365 -23.34 11.65 -7.46
C CYS A 365 -23.83 11.70 -6.02
N ARG A 366 -22.91 11.84 -5.06
CA ARG A 366 -23.24 11.91 -3.63
C ARG A 366 -24.16 13.08 -3.35
N GLY A 367 -23.81 14.28 -3.82
CA GLY A 367 -24.62 15.48 -3.65
C GLY A 367 -26.00 15.37 -4.30
N SER A 368 -26.10 14.74 -5.46
CA SER A 368 -27.40 14.50 -6.11
C SER A 368 -28.27 13.50 -5.34
N ILE A 369 -27.70 12.44 -4.78
CA ILE A 369 -28.42 11.46 -3.94
C ILE A 369 -28.89 12.10 -2.63
N ASP A 370 -28.07 12.94 -2.02
CA ASP A 370 -28.46 13.67 -0.80
C ASP A 370 -29.62 14.65 -1.07
N ALA A 371 -29.66 15.24 -2.28
CA ALA A 371 -30.81 16.02 -2.73
C ALA A 371 -32.07 15.16 -2.93
N VAL A 372 -31.95 13.95 -3.51
CA VAL A 372 -33.08 12.99 -3.64
C VAL A 372 -33.63 12.64 -2.26
N LYS A 373 -32.75 12.34 -1.29
CA LYS A 373 -33.15 12.01 0.10
C LYS A 373 -33.88 13.17 0.78
N ARG A 374 -33.39 14.41 0.60
CA ARG A 374 -33.99 15.61 1.19
C ARG A 374 -35.37 15.90 0.63
N VAL A 375 -35.50 15.98 -0.70
CA VAL A 375 -36.78 16.27 -1.36
C VAL A 375 -37.78 15.13 -1.15
N GLY A 376 -37.31 13.88 -1.09
CA GLY A 376 -38.14 12.74 -0.72
C GLY A 376 -38.70 12.82 0.71
N PHE A 377 -37.91 13.32 1.67
CA PHE A 377 -38.37 13.54 3.04
C PHE A 377 -39.36 14.71 3.15
N GLU A 378 -39.09 15.83 2.46
CA GLU A 378 -39.99 16.99 2.40
C GLU A 378 -41.35 16.62 1.78
N LEU A 379 -41.33 15.82 0.70
CA LEU A 379 -42.56 15.28 0.09
C LEU A 379 -43.37 14.42 1.06
N LYS A 380 -42.69 13.57 1.83
CA LYS A 380 -43.34 12.70 2.81
C LYS A 380 -43.98 13.50 3.95
N ASP A 381 -43.29 14.52 4.44
CA ASP A 381 -43.81 15.42 5.49
C ASP A 381 -45.01 16.24 5.02
N GLU A 382 -45.04 16.67 3.75
CA GLU A 382 -46.20 17.35 3.16
C GLU A 382 -47.35 16.39 2.83
N GLU A 383 -47.06 15.16 2.40
CA GLU A 383 -48.05 14.10 2.15
C GLU A 383 -48.74 13.65 3.45
N ASP A 384 -47.98 13.53 4.54
CA ASP A 384 -48.47 13.18 5.88
C ASP A 384 -49.36 14.29 6.49
N LYS A 385 -49.16 15.56 6.10
CA LYS A 385 -50.02 16.69 6.52
C LYS A 385 -51.38 16.73 5.80
N ILE A 386 -51.45 16.20 4.56
CA ILE A 386 -52.64 16.30 3.71
C ILE A 386 -53.56 15.06 3.86
N THR A 387 -53.03 13.91 4.26
CA THR A 387 -53.68 12.59 4.49
C THR A 387 -54.64 12.05 3.40
N GLY A 388 -54.25 10.88 2.87
CA GLY A 388 -55.17 9.74 2.72
C GLY A 388 -55.68 9.36 1.32
N PHE A 389 -55.34 10.09 0.26
CA PHE A 389 -55.92 9.82 -1.08
C PHE A 389 -54.95 9.71 -2.26
N ILE A 390 -53.63 9.75 -2.02
CA ILE A 390 -52.64 9.56 -3.08
C ILE A 390 -51.80 8.33 -2.75
N ASN A 391 -51.54 7.49 -3.76
CA ASN A 391 -50.85 6.21 -3.64
C ASN A 391 -49.36 6.47 -3.31
N PRO A 392 -48.90 6.28 -2.05
CA PRO A 392 -47.55 6.68 -1.60
C PRO A 392 -46.45 5.82 -2.24
N ASN A 393 -46.85 4.69 -2.81
CA ASN A 393 -45.93 3.64 -3.24
C ASN A 393 -45.13 3.98 -4.51
N SER A 394 -45.48 5.01 -5.29
CA SER A 394 -44.75 5.31 -6.54
C SER A 394 -43.54 6.23 -6.32
N SER A 395 -43.68 7.30 -5.53
CA SER A 395 -42.59 8.25 -5.24
C SER A 395 -41.56 7.66 -4.28
N GLU A 396 -42.02 6.96 -3.25
CA GLU A 396 -41.16 6.24 -2.30
C GLU A 396 -40.41 5.09 -2.99
N SER A 397 -41.05 4.36 -3.91
CA SER A 397 -40.38 3.30 -4.68
C SER A 397 -39.34 3.84 -5.67
N GLN A 398 -39.58 4.99 -6.30
CA GLN A 398 -38.60 5.61 -7.21
C GLN A 398 -37.39 6.17 -6.48
N THR A 399 -37.59 6.83 -5.33
CA THR A 399 -36.50 7.32 -4.48
C THR A 399 -35.69 6.17 -3.88
N SER A 400 -36.36 5.13 -3.37
CA SER A 400 -35.70 3.91 -2.87
C SER A 400 -34.86 3.24 -3.96
N GLY A 401 -35.39 3.09 -5.18
CA GLY A 401 -34.67 2.45 -6.28
C GLY A 401 -33.39 3.18 -6.70
N VAL A 402 -33.40 4.51 -6.71
CA VAL A 402 -32.20 5.33 -7.01
C VAL A 402 -31.17 5.25 -5.87
N ILE A 403 -31.63 5.22 -4.61
CA ILE A 403 -30.77 5.09 -3.42
C ILE A 403 -30.12 3.71 -3.36
N GLU A 404 -30.90 2.63 -3.53
CA GLU A 404 -30.39 1.25 -3.56
C GLU A 404 -29.34 1.05 -4.67
N ARG A 405 -29.58 1.64 -5.85
CA ARG A 405 -28.62 1.62 -6.95
C ARG A 405 -27.33 2.34 -6.60
N TRP A 406 -27.39 3.50 -5.93
CA TRP A 406 -26.21 4.21 -5.44
C TRP A 406 -25.44 3.39 -4.39
N GLU A 407 -26.13 2.77 -3.44
CA GLU A 407 -25.51 1.95 -2.38
C GLU A 407 -24.75 0.76 -2.97
N LEU A 408 -25.32 0.09 -3.97
CA LEU A 408 -24.64 -0.99 -4.70
C LEU A 408 -23.39 -0.48 -5.46
N LEU A 409 -23.50 0.69 -6.08
CA LEU A 409 -22.40 1.31 -6.82
C LEU A 409 -21.29 1.83 -5.91
N GLN A 410 -21.62 2.25 -4.70
CA GLN A 410 -20.66 2.79 -3.74
C GLN A 410 -19.57 1.76 -3.42
N ALA A 411 -19.91 0.49 -3.24
CA ALA A 411 -18.93 -0.56 -3.00
C ALA A 411 -17.96 -0.75 -4.19
N GLN A 412 -18.47 -0.69 -5.42
CA GLN A 412 -17.66 -0.79 -6.63
C GLN A 412 -16.80 0.47 -6.85
N ALA A 413 -17.33 1.63 -6.49
CA ALA A 413 -16.64 2.90 -6.54
C ALA A 413 -15.43 2.90 -5.58
N LEU A 414 -15.63 2.48 -4.33
CA LEU A 414 -14.55 2.37 -3.34
C LEU A 414 -13.44 1.40 -3.80
N SER A 415 -13.83 0.26 -4.37
CA SER A 415 -12.85 -0.70 -4.92
C SER A 415 -12.06 -0.12 -6.10
N LYS A 416 -12.70 0.67 -6.97
CA LYS A 416 -12.01 1.34 -8.07
C LYS A 416 -11.13 2.51 -7.59
N GLU A 417 -11.62 3.30 -6.65
CA GLU A 417 -10.85 4.38 -6.00
C GLU A 417 -9.57 3.84 -5.37
N MET A 418 -9.65 2.73 -4.62
CA MET A 418 -8.48 2.09 -4.01
C MET A 418 -7.45 1.66 -5.06
N ARG A 419 -7.90 1.04 -6.17
CA ARG A 419 -7.02 0.68 -7.28
C ARG A 419 -6.40 1.91 -7.95
N MET A 420 -7.18 2.98 -8.16
CA MET A 420 -6.65 4.21 -8.76
C MET A 420 -5.61 4.88 -7.84
N LYS A 421 -5.84 4.90 -6.52
CA LYS A 421 -4.84 5.39 -5.55
C LYS A 421 -3.56 4.55 -5.56
N GLN A 422 -3.69 3.23 -5.61
CA GLN A 422 -2.54 2.33 -5.71
C GLN A 422 -1.75 2.57 -7.00
N ASN A 423 -2.44 2.63 -8.15
CA ASN A 423 -1.81 2.92 -9.44
C ASN A 423 -1.14 4.30 -9.41
N MET A 424 -1.73 5.27 -8.71
CA MET A 424 -1.19 6.63 -8.60
C MET A 424 0.14 6.64 -7.87
N GLN A 425 0.22 5.94 -6.75
CA GLN A 425 1.47 5.81 -5.99
C GLN A 425 2.54 5.10 -6.83
N GLN A 426 2.18 4.03 -7.53
CA GLN A 426 3.10 3.33 -8.43
C GLN A 426 3.61 4.23 -9.57
N TRP A 427 2.71 5.00 -10.19
CA TRP A 427 3.05 5.96 -11.24
C TRP A 427 3.98 7.06 -10.74
N GLN A 428 3.69 7.64 -9.57
CA GLN A 428 4.52 8.68 -8.95
C GLN A 428 5.92 8.15 -8.60
N GLN A 429 5.99 6.97 -7.98
CA GLN A 429 7.26 6.33 -7.66
C GLN A 429 8.09 6.04 -8.92
N PHE A 430 7.46 5.45 -9.94
CA PHE A 430 8.10 5.17 -11.22
C PHE A 430 8.65 6.44 -11.89
N ASN A 431 7.89 7.53 -11.91
CA ASN A 431 8.35 8.78 -12.53
C ASN A 431 9.46 9.44 -11.69
N SER A 432 9.38 9.36 -10.36
CA SER A 432 10.44 9.81 -9.45
C SER A 432 11.74 9.04 -9.70
N ASP A 433 11.68 7.71 -9.78
CA ASP A 433 12.83 6.85 -10.03
C ASP A 433 13.44 7.11 -11.42
N LEU A 434 12.58 7.23 -12.45
CA LEU A 434 13.02 7.56 -13.81
C LEU A 434 13.74 8.92 -13.86
N ASN A 435 13.19 9.94 -13.22
CA ASN A 435 13.82 11.27 -13.18
C ASN A 435 15.14 11.24 -12.39
N SER A 436 15.19 10.52 -11.29
CA SER A 436 16.39 10.34 -10.46
C SER A 436 17.51 9.65 -11.25
N ILE A 437 17.20 8.57 -11.98
CA ILE A 437 18.17 7.88 -12.83
C ILE A 437 18.64 8.76 -13.98
N CYS A 438 17.75 9.48 -14.66
CA CYS A 438 18.13 10.41 -15.73
C CYS A 438 19.08 11.50 -15.23
N SER A 439 18.77 12.15 -14.10
CA SER A 439 19.62 13.17 -13.51
C SER A 439 20.98 12.62 -13.08
N TRP A 440 21.00 11.42 -12.50
CA TRP A 440 22.26 10.77 -12.14
C TRP A 440 23.07 10.37 -13.39
N LEU A 441 22.43 9.90 -14.45
CA LEU A 441 23.10 9.61 -15.72
C LEU A 441 23.75 10.87 -16.30
N ASP A 442 23.10 12.03 -16.22
CA ASP A 442 23.69 13.31 -16.66
C ASP A 442 25.00 13.59 -15.89
N GLN A 443 24.97 13.47 -14.57
CA GLN A 443 26.14 13.70 -13.69
C GLN A 443 27.26 12.67 -13.93
N ALA A 444 26.91 11.39 -14.03
CA ALA A 444 27.87 10.31 -14.17
C ALA A 444 28.53 10.31 -15.56
N GLU A 445 27.78 10.62 -16.62
CA GLU A 445 28.34 10.80 -17.97
C GLU A 445 29.31 12.00 -17.99
N GLU A 446 28.96 13.13 -17.35
CA GLU A 446 29.84 14.30 -17.25
C GLU A 446 31.12 13.99 -16.46
N GLU A 447 31.00 13.37 -15.28
CA GLU A 447 32.16 13.00 -14.46
C GLU A 447 33.10 12.06 -15.21
N LEU A 448 32.54 11.05 -15.90
CA LEU A 448 33.32 10.10 -16.67
C LEU A 448 34.06 10.77 -17.84
N GLU A 449 33.39 11.67 -18.56
CA GLU A 449 34.00 12.41 -19.67
C GLU A 449 35.15 13.31 -19.16
N GLN A 450 34.95 13.98 -18.02
CA GLN A 450 36.02 14.74 -17.36
C GLN A 450 37.22 13.86 -16.99
N GLN A 451 36.98 12.63 -16.49
CA GLN A 451 38.09 11.72 -16.15
C GLN A 451 38.80 11.15 -17.40
N ARG A 452 38.08 10.90 -18.49
CA ARG A 452 38.62 10.41 -19.76
C ARG A 452 39.40 11.47 -20.53
N GLY A 453 39.00 12.74 -20.43
CA GLY A 453 39.66 13.87 -21.11
C GLY A 453 41.03 14.25 -20.53
N LEU A 454 41.38 13.74 -19.35
CA LEU A 454 42.69 13.99 -18.73
C LEU A 454 43.73 12.95 -19.19
N ASP A 455 44.92 13.40 -19.60
CA ASP A 455 46.05 12.52 -19.93
C ASP A 455 46.27 11.47 -18.84
N LEU A 456 46.43 10.19 -19.20
CA LEU A 456 46.52 9.05 -18.27
C LEU A 456 47.60 9.17 -17.18
N SER A 457 48.50 10.17 -17.30
CA SER A 457 49.66 10.43 -16.46
C SER A 457 50.65 9.25 -16.43
N THR A 458 51.90 9.54 -16.12
CA THR A 458 52.93 8.52 -15.88
C THR A 458 53.29 8.40 -14.40
N ASP A 459 52.67 9.22 -13.57
CA ASP A 459 52.81 9.21 -12.12
C ASP A 459 51.82 8.23 -11.47
N ILE A 460 52.34 7.43 -10.54
CA ILE A 460 51.59 6.36 -9.89
C ILE A 460 50.49 6.91 -8.96
N GLN A 461 50.74 8.02 -8.27
CA GLN A 461 49.77 8.61 -7.35
C GLN A 461 48.54 9.13 -8.11
N THR A 462 48.77 9.76 -9.27
CA THR A 462 47.71 10.22 -10.16
C THR A 462 46.84 9.06 -10.66
N ILE A 463 47.44 7.93 -11.03
CA ILE A 463 46.72 6.73 -11.49
C ILE A 463 45.90 6.13 -10.33
N GLU A 464 46.45 6.07 -9.11
CA GLU A 464 45.75 5.57 -7.92
C GLU A 464 44.49 6.40 -7.59
N ILE A 465 44.60 7.74 -7.66
CA ILE A 465 43.44 8.64 -7.49
C ILE A 465 42.35 8.34 -8.51
N ARG A 466 42.72 8.11 -9.78
CA ARG A 466 41.76 7.79 -10.85
C ARG A 466 41.12 6.42 -10.66
N ILE A 467 41.87 5.42 -10.20
CA ILE A 467 41.33 4.11 -9.84
C ILE A 467 40.33 4.23 -8.70
N LYS A 468 40.57 5.13 -7.72
CA LYS A 468 39.61 5.39 -6.65
C LYS A 468 38.30 5.95 -7.21
N LYS A 469 38.35 6.96 -8.08
CA LYS A 469 37.17 7.52 -8.75
C LYS A 469 36.42 6.50 -9.61
N LEU A 470 37.14 5.67 -10.37
CA LEU A 470 36.54 4.57 -11.13
C LEU A 470 35.75 3.63 -10.21
N LYS A 471 36.32 3.25 -9.05
CA LYS A 471 35.63 2.40 -8.07
C LYS A 471 34.40 3.07 -7.48
N GLU A 472 34.46 4.37 -7.24
CA GLU A 472 33.32 5.17 -6.75
C GLU A 472 32.18 5.20 -7.78
N LEU A 473 32.48 5.51 -9.06
CA LEU A 473 31.51 5.48 -10.15
C LEU A 473 30.94 4.07 -10.40
N GLN A 474 31.77 3.02 -10.35
CA GLN A 474 31.32 1.64 -10.46
C GLN A 474 30.35 1.27 -9.33
N LYS A 475 30.68 1.65 -8.09
CA LYS A 475 29.80 1.43 -6.92
C LYS A 475 28.48 2.20 -7.09
N ALA A 476 28.51 3.42 -7.59
CA ALA A 476 27.32 4.23 -7.84
C ALA A 476 26.41 3.63 -8.91
N LEU A 477 26.99 3.03 -9.96
CA LEU A 477 26.27 2.28 -10.99
C LEU A 477 25.65 1.00 -10.41
N ASP A 478 26.42 0.23 -9.64
CA ASP A 478 25.94 -1.03 -9.06
C ASP A 478 24.73 -0.82 -8.13
N LYS A 479 24.74 0.23 -7.31
CA LYS A 479 23.61 0.60 -6.44
C LYS A 479 22.31 0.90 -7.21
N ARG A 480 22.42 1.35 -8.46
CA ARG A 480 21.27 1.79 -9.28
C ARG A 480 20.73 0.70 -10.21
N LYS A 481 21.42 -0.44 -10.34
CA LYS A 481 20.96 -1.58 -11.15
C LYS A 481 19.55 -2.03 -10.77
N ALA A 482 19.27 -2.14 -9.47
CA ALA A 482 17.96 -2.57 -8.99
C ALA A 482 16.85 -1.58 -9.37
N ILE A 483 17.13 -0.28 -9.32
CA ILE A 483 16.18 0.78 -9.70
C ILE A 483 15.88 0.72 -11.20
N VAL A 484 16.92 0.60 -12.05
CA VAL A 484 16.74 0.48 -13.51
C VAL A 484 15.97 -0.79 -13.89
N LEU A 485 16.22 -1.91 -13.21
CA LEU A 485 15.45 -3.14 -13.40
C LEU A 485 13.98 -2.96 -13.00
N SER A 486 13.71 -2.30 -11.87
CA SER A 486 12.35 -1.97 -11.42
C SER A 486 11.61 -1.11 -12.44
N ILE A 487 12.25 -0.02 -12.90
CA ILE A 487 11.70 0.86 -13.95
C ILE A 487 11.34 0.03 -15.21
N ASN A 488 12.26 -0.80 -15.68
CA ASN A 488 12.04 -1.59 -16.90
C ASN A 488 10.92 -2.63 -16.72
N LEU A 489 10.82 -3.29 -15.57
CA LEU A 489 9.77 -4.26 -15.29
C LEU A 489 8.38 -3.59 -15.22
N CYS A 490 8.28 -2.45 -14.52
CA CYS A 490 7.03 -1.72 -14.35
C CYS A 490 6.62 -0.96 -15.63
N SER A 491 7.56 -0.61 -16.50
CA SER A 491 7.28 0.20 -17.71
C SER A 491 6.20 -0.41 -18.62
N ALA A 492 6.10 -1.73 -18.67
CA ALA A 492 5.12 -2.44 -19.49
C ALA A 492 3.67 -2.15 -19.08
N GLU A 493 3.42 -1.70 -17.84
CA GLU A 493 2.09 -1.35 -17.34
C GLU A 493 1.67 0.08 -17.73
N PHE A 494 2.64 0.95 -18.05
CA PHE A 494 2.43 2.38 -18.29
C PHE A 494 2.43 2.76 -19.78
N VAL A 495 3.05 1.95 -20.64
CA VAL A 495 3.21 2.21 -22.08
C VAL A 495 2.16 1.46 -22.92
N GLN A 496 1.07 1.00 -22.32
CA GLN A 496 0.03 0.21 -23.03
C GLN A 496 -0.94 1.06 -23.85
N SER A 497 -0.92 2.37 -23.68
CA SER A 497 -1.79 3.33 -24.38
C SER A 497 -1.12 3.86 -25.65
N ASP A 498 -1.90 4.13 -26.70
CA ASP A 498 -1.42 4.83 -27.90
C ASP A 498 -1.45 6.37 -27.76
N SER A 499 -1.45 6.89 -26.54
CA SER A 499 -1.43 8.34 -26.28
C SER A 499 -0.06 8.95 -26.57
N GLU A 500 -0.04 10.26 -26.82
CA GLU A 500 1.22 10.96 -27.13
C GLU A 500 2.16 10.97 -25.92
N GLU A 501 1.58 11.07 -24.72
CA GLU A 501 2.27 10.99 -23.44
C GLU A 501 2.89 9.61 -23.22
N ALA A 502 2.23 8.53 -23.65
CA ALA A 502 2.79 7.18 -23.59
C ALA A 502 3.95 6.99 -24.58
N ARG A 503 3.85 7.57 -25.79
CA ARG A 503 4.97 7.58 -26.76
C ARG A 503 6.16 8.37 -26.25
N ASP A 504 5.93 9.52 -25.62
CA ASP A 504 6.98 10.33 -25.00
C ASP A 504 7.68 9.56 -23.89
N LEU A 505 6.91 8.90 -23.01
CA LEU A 505 7.44 8.04 -21.98
C LEU A 505 8.29 6.89 -22.55
N GLN A 506 7.82 6.23 -23.62
CA GLN A 506 8.57 5.17 -24.29
C GLN A 506 9.90 5.67 -24.86
N ARG A 507 9.92 6.89 -25.42
CA ARG A 507 11.13 7.53 -25.92
C ARG A 507 12.12 7.79 -24.79
N ARG A 508 11.66 8.33 -23.66
CA ARG A 508 12.47 8.61 -22.47
C ARG A 508 13.07 7.34 -21.88
N LEU A 509 12.29 6.26 -21.78
CA LEU A 509 12.77 4.95 -21.31
C LEU A 509 13.84 4.37 -22.22
N LYS A 510 13.65 4.45 -23.55
CA LYS A 510 14.63 3.98 -24.52
C LYS A 510 15.93 4.77 -24.41
N GLU A 511 15.84 6.09 -24.26
CA GLU A 511 17.02 6.95 -24.10
C GLU A 511 17.78 6.63 -22.80
N MET A 512 17.07 6.50 -21.67
CA MET A 512 17.66 6.12 -20.39
C MET A 512 18.40 4.77 -20.50
N ASN A 513 17.79 3.76 -21.10
CA ASN A 513 18.41 2.44 -21.25
C ASN A 513 19.66 2.49 -22.15
N ASN A 514 19.61 3.21 -23.27
CA ASN A 514 20.77 3.39 -24.15
C ASN A 514 21.92 4.10 -23.43
N ARG A 515 21.62 5.17 -22.68
CA ARG A 515 22.61 5.93 -21.89
C ARG A 515 23.23 5.06 -20.80
N TRP A 516 22.40 4.27 -20.11
CA TRP A 516 22.86 3.31 -19.10
C TRP A 516 23.85 2.27 -19.66
N GLU A 517 23.52 1.65 -20.79
CA GLU A 517 24.41 0.67 -21.45
C GLU A 517 25.71 1.31 -21.95
N ARG A 518 25.61 2.53 -22.52
CA ARG A 518 26.76 3.29 -22.99
C ARG A 518 27.69 3.68 -21.84
N LEU A 519 27.14 4.16 -20.73
CA LEU A 519 27.90 4.51 -19.52
C LEU A 519 28.63 3.29 -18.97
N GLY A 520 27.95 2.14 -18.87
CA GLY A 520 28.56 0.89 -18.43
C GLY A 520 29.73 0.46 -19.32
N SER A 521 29.53 0.51 -20.64
CA SER A 521 30.59 0.17 -21.62
C SER A 521 31.78 1.13 -21.52
N SER A 522 31.51 2.44 -21.39
CA SER A 522 32.53 3.48 -21.26
C SER A 522 33.34 3.35 -19.96
N LEU A 523 32.70 2.96 -18.85
CA LEU A 523 33.38 2.67 -17.59
C LEU A 523 34.31 1.45 -17.70
N ASP A 524 33.87 0.39 -18.39
CA ASP A 524 34.70 -0.79 -18.64
C ASP A 524 35.92 -0.46 -19.50
N GLU A 525 35.75 0.36 -20.55
CA GLU A 525 36.87 0.87 -21.37
C GLU A 525 37.87 1.66 -20.52
N TRP A 526 37.37 2.58 -19.69
CA TRP A 526 38.22 3.42 -18.85
C TRP A 526 38.97 2.60 -17.79
N ARG A 527 38.33 1.58 -17.21
CA ARG A 527 38.99 0.61 -16.32
C ARG A 527 40.17 -0.05 -17.02
N ASN A 528 39.96 -0.56 -18.23
CA ASN A 528 40.99 -1.26 -18.98
C ASN A 528 42.17 -0.32 -19.33
N ALA A 529 41.87 0.93 -19.70
CA ALA A 529 42.88 1.94 -19.97
C ALA A 529 43.75 2.24 -18.73
N LEU A 530 43.13 2.43 -17.56
CA LEU A 530 43.86 2.67 -16.31
C LEU A 530 44.71 1.47 -15.88
N GLN A 531 44.21 0.25 -16.07
CA GLN A 531 44.99 -0.97 -15.81
C GLN A 531 46.23 -1.04 -16.70
N HIS A 532 46.09 -0.74 -17.99
CA HIS A 532 47.23 -0.66 -18.90
C HIS A 532 48.24 0.42 -18.48
N ALA A 533 47.77 1.61 -18.08
CA ALA A 533 48.61 2.71 -17.61
C ALA A 533 49.43 2.32 -16.38
N LEU A 534 48.78 1.69 -15.39
CA LEU A 534 49.40 1.24 -14.16
C LEU A 534 50.52 0.22 -14.45
N MET A 535 50.25 -0.75 -15.32
CA MET A 535 51.24 -1.76 -15.71
C MET A 535 52.46 -1.13 -16.39
N GLN A 536 52.25 -0.15 -17.28
CA GLN A 536 53.36 0.57 -17.94
C GLN A 536 54.18 1.40 -16.95
N CYS A 537 53.53 2.07 -15.99
CA CYS A 537 54.20 2.85 -14.95
C CYS A 537 55.09 1.95 -14.06
N GLN A 538 54.55 0.81 -13.61
CA GLN A 538 55.29 -0.17 -12.81
C GLN A 538 56.49 -0.77 -13.57
N ALA A 539 56.32 -1.12 -14.86
CA ALA A 539 57.40 -1.60 -15.71
C ALA A 539 58.52 -0.54 -15.87
N ARG A 540 58.16 0.74 -16.02
CA ARG A 540 59.15 1.83 -16.11
C ARG A 540 59.90 2.05 -14.80
N ASN A 541 59.21 1.99 -13.66
CA ASN A 541 59.83 2.16 -12.35
C ASN A 541 60.80 1.02 -12.03
N THR A 542 60.45 -0.22 -12.35
CA THR A 542 61.35 -1.37 -12.19
C THR A 542 62.59 -1.24 -13.08
N TYR A 543 62.43 -0.83 -14.34
CA TYR A 543 63.57 -0.58 -15.25
C TYR A 543 64.48 0.55 -14.74
N ARG A 544 63.92 1.66 -14.25
CA ARG A 544 64.68 2.78 -13.67
C ARG A 544 65.46 2.35 -12.43
N HIS A 545 64.86 1.53 -11.57
CA HIS A 545 65.53 0.97 -10.38
C HIS A 545 66.70 0.05 -10.75
N LEU A 546 66.53 -0.79 -11.77
CA LEU A 546 67.59 -1.66 -12.28
C LEU A 546 68.75 -0.84 -12.88
N MET A 547 68.45 0.21 -13.65
CA MET A 547 69.46 1.12 -14.20
C MET A 547 70.22 1.91 -13.12
N LEU A 548 69.54 2.36 -12.06
CA LEU A 548 70.18 3.04 -10.92
C LEU A 548 71.09 2.12 -10.10
N LYS A 549 70.92 0.80 -10.19
CA LYS A 549 71.81 -0.19 -9.56
C LYS A 549 73.01 -0.57 -10.42
N LEU A 550 72.97 -0.24 -11.72
CA LEU A 550 74.02 -0.55 -12.69
C LEU A 550 74.99 0.62 -12.92
N LEU A 551 74.64 1.82 -12.46
CA LEU A 551 75.50 3.00 -12.31
C LEU A 551 76.05 3.05 -10.89
#